data_AF-A0A9D2J0F4-F1
#
_entry.id   AF-A0A9D2J0F4-F1
#
_cell.length_a   1.000
_cell.length_b   1.000
_cell.length_c   1.000
_cell.angle_alpha   90.00
_cell.angle_beta   90.00
_cell.angle_gamma   90.00
#
_symmetry.space_group_name_H-M   'P 1'
#
loop_
_entity.id
_entity.type
_entity.pdbx_description
1 polymer ?
#
loop_
_entity_poly.entity_id
_entity_poly.type
_entity_poly.pdbx_seq_one_letter_code
_entity_poly.pdbx_strand_id
1 'polypeptide(L)'
;MAKRFQIFLIVCLSISTVTFMLLWQGQKNNKDDIRALAQASAADACAQFTEYQTNGCESSYWYGVAAFRSFQQAYHSLTEGTNKAANYTFCNEVYGCLVLSPEISQSNISEIIETMSILSSDVEDENGYIRMSELRNSLTR
;
A
#
# COMPACT_ATOMS: atom_id res chain seq x y z
N MET A 1 48.92 13.65 -23.46
CA MET A 1 47.63 12.95 -23.69
C MET A 1 46.95 12.50 -22.39
N ALA A 2 47.67 11.87 -21.44
CA ALA A 2 47.10 11.38 -20.18
C ALA A 2 46.31 12.42 -19.36
N LYS A 3 46.80 13.67 -19.21
CA LYS A 3 46.09 14.73 -18.46
C LYS A 3 44.73 15.11 -19.09
N ARG A 4 44.65 15.17 -20.43
CA ARG A 4 43.39 15.46 -21.13
C ARG A 4 42.38 14.32 -20.99
N PHE A 5 42.88 13.08 -21.02
CA PHE A 5 42.07 11.89 -20.77
C PHE A 5 41.58 11.82 -19.31
N GLN A 6 42.43 12.17 -18.33
CA GLN A 6 42.03 12.27 -16.93
C GLN A 6 40.95 13.35 -16.70
N ILE A 7 41.10 14.53 -17.31
CA ILE A 7 40.09 15.58 -17.23
C ILE A 7 38.76 15.10 -17.84
N PHE A 8 38.81 14.45 -19.00
CA PHE A 8 37.61 13.89 -19.64
C PHE A 8 36.91 12.85 -18.73
N LEU A 9 37.68 11.94 -18.12
CA LEU A 9 37.15 10.97 -17.16
C LEU A 9 36.50 11.64 -15.95
N ILE A 10 37.15 12.67 -15.38
CA ILE A 10 36.59 13.42 -14.23
C ILE A 10 35.27 14.07 -14.60
N VAL A 11 35.17 14.68 -15.78
CA VAL A 11 33.92 15.29 -16.27
C VAL A 11 32.83 14.23 -16.48
N CYS A 12 33.15 13.10 -17.12
CA CYS A 12 32.19 12.00 -17.29
C CYS A 12 31.69 11.41 -15.96
N LEU A 13 32.60 11.22 -14.99
CA LEU A 13 32.26 10.70 -13.67
C LEU A 13 31.39 11.69 -12.90
N SER A 14 31.72 12.98 -12.93
CA SER A 14 30.92 14.01 -12.25
C SER A 14 29.52 14.14 -12.83
N ILE A 15 29.37 14.11 -14.16
CA ILE A 15 28.05 14.08 -14.82
C ILE A 15 27.27 12.83 -14.39
N SER A 16 27.89 11.65 -14.45
CA SER A 16 27.26 10.40 -14.04
C SER A 16 26.75 10.47 -12.59
N THR A 17 27.58 10.93 -11.66
CA THR A 17 27.20 11.06 -10.24
C THR A 17 25.99 11.98 -10.05
N VAL A 18 25.96 13.13 -10.74
CA VAL A 18 24.81 14.05 -10.67
C VAL A 18 23.55 13.38 -11.21
N THR A 19 23.63 12.68 -12.33
CA THR A 19 22.46 11.97 -12.89
C THR A 19 21.93 10.88 -11.97
N PHE A 20 22.81 10.07 -11.37
CA PHE A 20 22.40 9.05 -10.40
C PHE A 20 21.78 9.67 -9.15
N MET A 21 22.31 10.79 -8.66
CA MET A 21 21.76 11.49 -7.50
C MET A 21 20.34 11.99 -7.77
N LEU A 22 20.10 12.59 -8.95
CA LEU A 22 18.77 13.06 -9.36
C LEU A 22 17.77 11.91 -9.50
N LEU A 23 18.17 10.81 -10.15
CA LEU A 23 17.33 9.62 -10.29
C LEU A 23 16.99 8.99 -8.93
N TRP A 24 17.96 8.92 -8.03
CA TRP A 24 17.76 8.41 -6.68
C TRP A 24 16.78 9.27 -5.89
N GLN A 25 16.93 10.60 -5.95
CA GLN A 25 16.01 11.51 -5.28
C GLN A 25 14.59 11.41 -5.86
N GLY A 26 14.45 11.29 -7.18
CA GLY A 26 13.16 11.07 -7.84
C GLY A 26 12.49 9.76 -7.41
N GLN A 27 13.26 8.66 -7.34
CA GLN A 27 12.75 7.37 -6.86
C GLN A 27 12.33 7.43 -5.38
N LYS A 28 13.12 8.11 -4.52
CA LYS A 28 12.79 8.27 -3.12
C LYS A 28 11.48 9.06 -2.94
N ASN A 29 11.36 10.22 -3.58
CA ASN A 29 10.15 11.03 -3.50
C ASN A 29 8.92 10.26 -3.97
N ASN A 30 9.04 9.53 -5.07
CA ASN A 30 7.95 8.69 -5.57
C ASN A 30 7.52 7.62 -4.55
N LYS A 31 8.47 6.97 -3.87
CA LYS A 31 8.13 6.01 -2.80
C LYS A 31 7.44 6.65 -1.62
N ASP A 32 7.84 7.86 -1.24
CA ASP A 32 7.21 8.59 -0.14
C ASP A 32 5.78 9.03 -0.49
N ASP A 33 5.55 9.49 -1.73
CA ASP A 33 4.21 9.82 -2.24
C ASP A 33 3.29 8.58 -2.31
N ILE A 34 3.81 7.44 -2.80
CA ILE A 34 3.05 6.18 -2.84
C ILE A 34 2.73 5.70 -1.42
N ARG A 35 3.66 5.83 -0.47
CA ARG A 35 3.42 5.49 0.93
C ARG A 35 2.31 6.34 1.53
N ALA A 36 2.35 7.66 1.30
CA ALA A 36 1.31 8.58 1.74
C ALA A 36 -0.05 8.24 1.11
N LEU A 37 -0.09 7.89 -0.18
CA LEU A 37 -1.30 7.45 -0.87
C LEU A 37 -1.86 6.16 -0.25
N ALA A 38 -1.01 5.19 0.05
CA ALA A 38 -1.42 3.93 0.65
C ALA A 38 -1.99 4.15 2.06
N GLN A 39 -1.32 4.95 2.90
CA GLN A 39 -1.80 5.30 4.24
C GLN A 39 -3.12 6.07 4.20
N ALA A 40 -3.24 7.07 3.33
CA ALA A 40 -4.48 7.84 3.16
C ALA A 40 -5.64 6.95 2.68
N SER A 41 -5.37 6.04 1.75
CA SER A 41 -6.38 5.08 1.26
C SER A 41 -6.79 4.07 2.35
N ALA A 42 -5.85 3.65 3.20
CA ALA A 42 -6.15 2.80 4.34
C ALA A 42 -6.99 3.54 5.40
N ALA A 43 -6.67 4.81 5.66
CA ALA A 43 -7.43 5.66 6.55
C ALA A 43 -8.86 5.88 6.03
N ASP A 44 -9.02 6.13 4.73
CA ASP A 44 -10.33 6.29 4.09
C ASP A 44 -11.14 4.98 4.15
N ALA A 45 -10.53 3.84 3.84
CA ALA A 45 -11.18 2.54 4.00
C ALA A 45 -11.65 2.31 5.45
N CYS A 46 -10.79 2.60 6.43
CA CYS A 46 -11.13 2.51 7.85
C CYS A 46 -12.32 3.41 8.21
N ALA A 47 -12.33 4.67 7.74
CA ALA A 47 -13.39 5.63 8.01
C ALA A 47 -14.73 5.18 7.39
N GLN A 48 -14.73 4.78 6.12
CA GLN A 48 -15.92 4.32 5.40
C GLN A 48 -16.50 3.04 6.00
N PHE A 49 -15.66 2.07 6.37
CA PHE A 49 -16.14 0.86 7.04
C PHE A 49 -16.65 1.13 8.46
N THR A 50 -16.05 2.09 9.18
CA THR A 50 -16.55 2.53 10.49
C THR A 50 -17.92 3.22 10.36
N GLU A 51 -18.08 4.05 9.32
CA GLU A 51 -19.36 4.66 9.02
C GLU A 51 -20.41 3.58 8.75
N TYR A 52 -20.11 2.62 7.85
CA TYR A 52 -20.98 1.47 7.58
C TYR A 52 -21.35 0.69 8.85
N GLN A 53 -20.38 0.39 9.73
CA GLN A 53 -20.64 -0.30 10.99
C GLN A 53 -21.60 0.48 11.91
N THR A 54 -21.52 1.81 11.87
CA THR A 54 -22.31 2.69 12.75
C THR A 54 -23.74 2.87 12.26
N ASN A 55 -23.93 3.03 10.95
CA ASN A 55 -25.22 3.45 10.38
C ASN A 55 -25.84 2.45 9.39
N GLY A 56 -25.14 1.38 9.03
CA GLY A 56 -25.60 0.37 8.06
C GLY A 56 -25.72 0.88 6.62
N CYS A 57 -25.09 2.02 6.29
CA CYS A 57 -25.22 2.64 4.99
C CYS A 57 -24.44 1.86 3.92
N GLU A 58 -25.14 1.17 3.02
CA GLU A 58 -24.52 0.34 1.98
C GLU A 58 -23.51 1.09 1.10
N SER A 59 -23.72 2.39 0.85
CA SER A 59 -22.75 3.18 0.08
C SER A 59 -21.40 3.31 0.80
N SER A 60 -21.40 3.46 2.13
CA SER A 60 -20.17 3.52 2.92
C SER A 60 -19.42 2.20 2.88
N TYR A 61 -20.11 1.06 2.81
CA TYR A 61 -19.45 -0.23 2.56
C TYR A 61 -18.70 -0.21 1.22
N TRP A 62 -19.39 0.13 0.13
CA TRP A 62 -18.77 0.13 -1.20
C TRP A 62 -17.68 1.19 -1.38
N TYR A 63 -17.80 2.35 -0.72
CA TYR A 63 -16.72 3.33 -0.66
C TYR A 63 -15.51 2.80 0.10
N GLY A 64 -15.72 2.08 1.20
CA GLY A 64 -14.65 1.37 1.89
C GLY A 64 -13.95 0.33 1.01
N VAL A 65 -14.71 -0.44 0.22
CA VAL A 65 -14.15 -1.40 -0.75
C VAL A 65 -13.32 -0.70 -1.83
N ALA A 66 -13.79 0.44 -2.35
CA ALA A 66 -13.05 1.24 -3.33
C ALA A 66 -11.76 1.82 -2.73
N ALA A 67 -11.81 2.36 -1.51
CA ALA A 67 -10.64 2.86 -0.80
C ALA A 67 -9.63 1.74 -0.49
N PHE A 68 -10.12 0.56 -0.08
CA PHE A 68 -9.29 -0.63 0.11
C PHE A 68 -8.56 -1.02 -1.19
N ARG A 69 -9.24 -0.96 -2.34
CA ARG A 69 -8.62 -1.23 -3.64
C ARG A 69 -7.50 -0.23 -3.96
N SER A 70 -7.69 1.05 -3.65
CA SER A 70 -6.66 2.08 -3.81
C SER A 70 -5.45 1.81 -2.90
N PHE A 71 -5.69 1.46 -1.63
CA PHE A 71 -4.65 1.01 -0.70
C PHE A 71 -3.87 -0.18 -1.28
N GLN A 72 -4.57 -1.21 -1.75
CA GLN A 72 -3.97 -2.43 -2.30
C GLN A 72 -3.04 -2.12 -3.49
N GLN A 73 -3.47 -1.25 -4.41
CA GLN A 73 -2.66 -0.84 -5.57
C GLN A 73 -1.44 -0.02 -5.17
N ALA A 74 -1.61 0.93 -4.24
CA ALA A 74 -0.52 1.74 -3.73
C ALA A 74 0.51 0.87 -2.98
N TYR A 75 0.06 -0.07 -2.14
CA TYR A 75 0.92 -1.01 -1.45
C TYR A 75 1.70 -1.92 -2.41
N HIS A 76 1.05 -2.42 -3.46
CA HIS A 76 1.74 -3.20 -4.50
C HIS A 76 2.89 -2.40 -5.12
N SER A 77 2.61 -1.15 -5.52
CA SER A 77 3.59 -0.25 -6.12
C SER A 77 4.73 0.09 -5.15
N LEU A 78 4.43 0.21 -3.85
CA LEU A 78 5.42 0.50 -2.81
C LEU A 78 6.40 -0.67 -2.59
N THR A 79 5.88 -1.89 -2.68
CA THR A 79 6.60 -3.11 -2.26
C THR A 79 7.09 -3.99 -3.41
N GLU A 80 6.79 -3.63 -4.66
CA GLU A 80 7.28 -4.32 -5.85
C GLU A 80 8.81 -4.47 -5.81
N GLY A 81 9.30 -5.69 -6.08
CA GLY A 81 10.73 -6.01 -6.03
C GLY A 81 11.34 -6.12 -4.63
N THR A 82 10.53 -6.05 -3.57
CA THR A 82 10.97 -6.25 -2.17
C THR A 82 10.48 -7.59 -1.61
N ASN A 83 11.01 -8.00 -0.45
CA ASN A 83 10.52 -9.17 0.29
C ASN A 83 9.08 -9.00 0.81
N LYS A 84 8.58 -7.77 0.92
CA LYS A 84 7.22 -7.47 1.38
C LYS A 84 6.15 -7.62 0.29
N ALA A 85 6.56 -7.84 -0.96
CA ALA A 85 5.64 -8.02 -2.08
C ALA A 85 4.67 -9.20 -1.88
N ALA A 86 5.06 -10.22 -1.12
CA ALA A 86 4.20 -11.37 -0.82
C ALA A 86 2.91 -10.98 -0.05
N ASN A 87 2.96 -9.92 0.77
CA ASN A 87 1.81 -9.44 1.53
C ASN A 87 0.68 -8.92 0.63
N TYR A 88 1.00 -8.51 -0.60
CA TYR A 88 -0.01 -8.09 -1.58
C TYR A 88 -1.02 -9.19 -1.88
N THR A 89 -0.60 -10.46 -1.83
CA THR A 89 -1.50 -11.60 -2.03
C THR A 89 -2.60 -11.63 -0.99
N PHE A 90 -2.29 -11.34 0.28
CA PHE A 90 -3.28 -11.27 1.35
C PHE A 90 -4.28 -10.14 1.10
N CYS A 91 -3.79 -8.95 0.71
CA CYS A 91 -4.66 -7.84 0.35
C CYS A 91 -5.56 -8.17 -0.85
N ASN A 92 -5.03 -8.87 -1.86
CA ASN A 92 -5.79 -9.26 -3.04
C ASN A 92 -6.89 -10.29 -2.71
N GLU A 93 -6.61 -11.26 -1.86
CA GLU A 93 -7.59 -12.25 -1.39
C GLU A 93 -8.70 -11.58 -0.55
N VAL A 94 -8.33 -10.69 0.37
CA VAL A 94 -9.31 -9.91 1.16
C VAL A 94 -10.16 -9.03 0.27
N TYR A 95 -9.56 -8.30 -0.69
CA TYR A 95 -10.32 -7.52 -1.67
C TYR A 95 -11.28 -8.38 -2.49
N GLY A 96 -10.86 -9.58 -2.89
CA GLY A 96 -11.73 -10.54 -3.54
C GLY A 96 -12.95 -10.88 -2.69
N CYS A 97 -12.77 -11.12 -1.39
CA CYS A 97 -13.87 -11.40 -0.47
C CYS A 97 -14.81 -10.20 -0.29
N LEU A 98 -14.26 -8.98 -0.20
CA LEU A 98 -15.04 -7.73 -0.11
C LEU A 98 -16.00 -7.55 -1.29
N VAL A 99 -15.62 -8.04 -2.49
CA VAL A 99 -16.43 -7.89 -3.70
C VAL A 99 -17.33 -9.10 -3.94
N LEU A 100 -16.81 -10.32 -3.76
CA LEU A 100 -17.49 -11.55 -4.14
C LEU A 100 -18.40 -12.12 -3.05
N SER A 101 -18.09 -11.83 -1.79
CA SER A 101 -18.81 -12.34 -0.61
C SER A 101 -19.09 -11.20 0.39
N PRO A 102 -19.85 -10.17 -0.02
CA PRO A 102 -20.07 -9.00 0.80
C PRO A 102 -20.77 -9.32 2.12
N GLU A 103 -21.68 -10.31 2.19
CA GLU A 103 -22.37 -10.62 3.45
C GLU A 103 -21.40 -11.14 4.54
N ILE A 104 -20.44 -11.99 4.16
CA ILE A 104 -19.40 -12.50 5.07
C ILE A 104 -18.48 -11.35 5.50
N SER A 105 -18.07 -10.52 4.56
CA SER A 105 -17.22 -9.36 4.82
C SER A 105 -17.89 -8.35 5.77
N GLN A 106 -19.15 -8.04 5.54
CA GLN A 106 -19.94 -7.16 6.40
C GLN A 106 -20.13 -7.74 7.80
N SER A 107 -20.29 -9.06 7.94
CA SER A 107 -20.37 -9.73 9.24
C SER A 107 -19.08 -9.63 10.05
N ASN A 108 -17.93 -9.49 9.38
CA ASN A 108 -16.61 -9.37 9.98
C ASN A 108 -16.05 -7.93 9.89
N ILE A 109 -16.91 -6.93 9.72
CA ILE A 109 -16.47 -5.54 9.47
C ILE A 109 -15.53 -4.99 10.55
N SER A 110 -15.72 -5.38 11.81
CA SER A 110 -14.85 -4.95 12.91
C SER A 110 -13.39 -5.35 12.70
N GLU A 111 -13.13 -6.57 12.22
CA GLU A 111 -11.78 -7.08 11.97
C GLU A 111 -11.13 -6.35 10.78
N ILE A 112 -11.94 -6.01 9.77
CA ILE A 112 -11.52 -5.22 8.62
C ILE A 112 -11.12 -3.81 9.07
N ILE A 113 -11.96 -3.12 9.85
CA ILE A 113 -11.69 -1.79 10.41
C ILE A 113 -10.39 -1.81 11.22
N GLU A 114 -10.22 -2.80 12.09
CA GLU A 114 -9.05 -2.88 12.95
C GLU A 114 -7.75 -3.09 12.17
N THR A 115 -7.81 -3.93 11.14
CA THR A 115 -6.67 -4.16 10.22
C THR A 115 -6.33 -2.87 9.46
N MET A 116 -7.33 -2.18 8.91
CA MET A 116 -7.11 -0.92 8.18
C MET A 116 -6.64 0.21 9.10
N SER A 117 -7.06 0.22 10.37
CA SER A 117 -6.60 1.19 11.37
C SER A 117 -5.09 1.08 11.61
N ILE A 118 -4.56 -0.15 11.79
CA ILE A 118 -3.11 -0.38 11.90
C ILE A 118 -2.39 0.12 10.65
N LEU A 119 -2.85 -0.31 9.47
CA LEU A 119 -2.21 0.00 8.20
C LEU A 119 -2.35 1.46 7.77
N SER A 120 -3.32 2.19 8.33
CA SER A 120 -3.42 3.63 8.17
C SER A 120 -2.34 4.38 8.95
N SER A 121 -1.93 3.84 10.10
CA SER A 121 -0.86 4.41 10.92
C SER A 121 0.52 4.11 10.33
N ASP A 122 0.74 2.86 9.91
CA ASP A 122 1.94 2.45 9.16
C ASP A 122 1.56 1.36 8.14
N VAL A 123 1.61 1.73 6.86
CA VAL A 123 1.25 0.86 5.73
C VAL A 123 2.22 -0.31 5.57
N GLU A 124 3.39 -0.26 6.19
CA GLU A 124 4.41 -1.30 6.13
C GLU A 124 4.50 -2.13 7.41
N ASP A 125 3.57 -1.94 8.36
CA ASP A 125 3.51 -2.61 9.66
C ASP A 125 3.28 -4.12 9.53
N GLU A 126 4.19 -4.91 10.12
CA GLU A 126 4.14 -6.37 10.04
C GLU A 126 2.92 -6.97 10.74
N ASN A 127 2.48 -6.41 11.87
CA ASN A 127 1.28 -6.87 12.58
C ASN A 127 0.02 -6.60 11.75
N GLY A 128 0.00 -5.47 11.02
CA GLY A 128 -1.07 -5.17 10.06
C GLY A 128 -1.23 -6.27 9.01
N TYR A 129 -0.12 -6.82 8.50
CA TYR A 129 -0.16 -7.91 7.51
C TYR A 129 -0.37 -9.30 8.10
N ILE A 130 0.05 -9.55 9.34
CA ILE A 130 -0.35 -10.76 10.09
C ILE A 130 -1.88 -10.78 10.19
N ARG A 131 -2.49 -9.66 10.60
CA ARG A 131 -3.95 -9.51 10.64
C ARG A 131 -4.61 -9.62 9.28
N MET A 132 -4.06 -8.99 8.25
CA MET A 132 -4.57 -9.15 6.88
C MET A 132 -4.56 -10.62 6.45
N SER A 133 -3.53 -11.38 6.85
CA SER A 133 -3.43 -12.82 6.60
C SER A 133 -4.44 -13.64 7.41
N GLU A 134 -4.77 -13.24 8.64
CA GLU A 134 -5.81 -13.88 9.45
C GLU A 134 -7.20 -13.58 8.88
N LEU A 135 -7.46 -12.32 8.54
CA LEU A 135 -8.69 -11.82 7.97
C LEU A 135 -9.07 -12.59 6.70
N ARG A 136 -8.13 -12.85 5.79
CA ARG A 136 -8.44 -13.64 4.57
C ARG A 136 -8.98 -15.04 4.90
N ASN A 137 -8.52 -15.64 6.00
CA ASN A 137 -8.98 -16.97 6.41
C ASN A 137 -10.38 -16.88 7.03
N SER A 138 -10.65 -15.81 7.81
CA SER A 138 -11.99 -15.53 8.36
C SER A 138 -13.03 -15.30 7.24
N LEU A 139 -12.64 -14.60 6.17
CA LEU A 139 -13.54 -14.22 5.09
C LEU A 139 -13.80 -15.31 4.04
N THR A 140 -12.94 -16.33 3.97
CA THR A 140 -13.05 -17.43 3.00
C THR A 140 -13.81 -18.65 3.55
N ARG A 141 -14.16 -18.63 4.84
CA ARG A 141 -14.80 -19.75 5.55
C ARG A 141 -16.33 -19.66 5.51
#